data_AF-A0A9X2ESI7-F1
#
_entry.id   AF-A0A9X2ESI7-F1
#
_cell.length_a   1.000
_cell.length_b   1.000
_cell.length_c   1.000
_cell.angle_alpha   90.00
_cell.angle_beta   90.00
_cell.angle_gamma   90.00
#
_symmetry.space_group_name_H-M   'P 1'
#
loop_
_entity.id
_entity.type
_entity.pdbx_description
1 polymer ?
#
loop_
_entity_poly.entity_id
_entity_poly.type
_entity_poly.pdbx_seq_one_letter_code
_entity_poly.pdbx_strand_id
1 'polypeptide(L)'
;MHFKVECRFYQLIVISFIGMTLPFLILSWVNSQTEALNFTAKKIESADYYLLVFLASYSSPIIMKIAEIDFGLMLLTVGVIFVVAWVVSNIPSHPVLYLAKFRFYKLESESGMVYTLITRREIRNPKNITLVKQISNSMLME
;
A
#
# COMPACT_ATOMS: atom_id res chain seq x y z
N MET A 1 -21.38 -25.98 -20.63
CA MET A 1 -20.11 -25.21 -20.60
C MET A 1 -20.33 -23.76 -20.14
N HIS A 2 -21.41 -23.09 -20.56
CA HIS A 2 -21.76 -21.70 -20.16
C HIS A 2 -21.84 -21.45 -18.64
N PHE A 3 -22.51 -22.33 -17.88
CA PHE A 3 -22.69 -22.11 -16.42
C PHE A 3 -21.39 -22.04 -15.61
N LYS A 4 -20.34 -22.75 -16.06
CA LYS A 4 -19.03 -22.78 -15.37
C LYS A 4 -18.22 -21.50 -15.60
N VAL A 5 -18.48 -20.80 -16.71
CA VAL A 5 -17.84 -19.53 -17.05
C VAL A 5 -18.43 -18.41 -16.21
N GLU A 6 -19.77 -18.39 -16.06
CA GLU A 6 -20.44 -17.37 -15.23
C GLU A 6 -20.04 -17.48 -13.75
N CYS A 7 -19.96 -18.70 -13.20
CA CYS A 7 -19.52 -18.89 -11.82
C CYS A 7 -18.09 -18.36 -11.58
N ARG A 8 -17.14 -18.60 -12.51
CA ARG A 8 -15.77 -18.04 -12.41
C ARG A 8 -15.78 -16.52 -12.50
N PHE A 9 -16.62 -15.95 -13.36
CA PHE A 9 -16.74 -14.51 -13.51
C PHE A 9 -17.23 -13.84 -12.23
N TYR A 10 -18.27 -14.38 -11.58
CA TYR A 10 -18.74 -13.89 -10.29
C TYR A 10 -17.68 -14.02 -9.18
N GLN A 11 -16.95 -15.14 -9.14
CA GLN A 11 -15.84 -15.31 -8.19
C GLN A 11 -14.77 -14.23 -8.34
N LEU A 12 -14.37 -13.91 -9.59
CA LEU A 12 -13.38 -12.87 -9.85
C LEU A 12 -13.88 -11.49 -9.41
N ILE A 13 -15.13 -11.14 -9.70
CA ILE A 13 -15.72 -9.88 -9.25
C ILE A 13 -15.69 -9.77 -7.73
N VAL A 14 -16.09 -10.83 -7.02
CA VAL A 14 -16.11 -10.84 -5.54
C VAL A 14 -14.70 -10.67 -4.99
N ILE A 15 -13.72 -11.40 -5.53
CA ILE A 15 -12.31 -11.30 -5.10
C ILE A 15 -11.76 -9.90 -5.36
N SER A 16 -12.02 -9.32 -6.55
CA SER A 16 -11.60 -7.96 -6.89
C SER A 16 -12.24 -6.93 -5.96
N PHE A 17 -13.53 -7.06 -5.66
CA PHE A 17 -14.23 -6.15 -4.76
C PHE A 17 -13.67 -6.22 -3.33
N ILE A 18 -13.44 -7.43 -2.82
CA ILE A 18 -12.78 -7.61 -1.52
C ILE A 18 -11.39 -6.98 -1.53
N GLY A 19 -10.57 -7.26 -2.55
CA GLY A 19 -9.22 -6.70 -2.66
C GLY A 19 -9.18 -5.17 -2.75
N MET A 20 -10.16 -4.54 -3.39
CA MET A 20 -10.25 -3.07 -3.46
C MET A 20 -10.72 -2.44 -2.14
N THR A 21 -11.64 -3.08 -1.42
CA THR A 21 -12.25 -2.54 -0.20
C THR A 21 -11.38 -2.74 1.04
N LEU A 22 -10.65 -3.84 1.13
CA LEU A 22 -9.89 -4.26 2.31
C LEU A 22 -8.85 -3.22 2.80
N PRO A 23 -8.05 -2.56 1.94
CA PRO A 23 -7.10 -1.54 2.40
C PRO A 23 -7.77 -0.34 3.09
N PHE A 24 -8.97 0.05 2.64
CA PHE A 24 -9.72 1.14 3.26
C PHE A 24 -10.25 0.77 4.63
N LEU A 25 -10.75 -0.46 4.78
CA LEU A 25 -11.25 -0.97 6.06
C LEU A 25 -10.13 -1.04 7.09
N ILE A 26 -8.97 -1.57 6.70
CA ILE A 26 -7.79 -1.65 7.58
C ILE A 26 -7.37 -0.25 8.03
N LEU A 27 -7.20 0.70 7.11
CA LEU A 27 -6.81 2.07 7.48
C LEU A 27 -7.86 2.74 8.37
N SER A 28 -9.15 2.54 8.10
CA SER A 28 -10.23 3.11 8.90
C SER A 28 -10.23 2.56 10.32
N TRP A 29 -10.08 1.25 10.49
CA TRP A 29 -10.05 0.63 11.81
C TRP A 29 -8.84 1.07 12.62
N VAL A 30 -7.66 1.06 12.00
CA VAL A 30 -6.44 1.48 12.68
C VAL A 30 -6.52 2.96 13.08
N ASN A 31 -6.97 3.85 12.18
CA ASN A 31 -7.15 5.27 12.48
C ASN A 31 -8.14 5.55 13.63
N SER A 32 -9.13 4.67 13.84
CA SER A 32 -10.12 4.81 14.91
C SER A 32 -9.58 4.46 16.30
N GLN A 33 -8.55 3.64 16.39
CA GLN A 33 -8.00 3.11 17.64
C GLN A 33 -6.71 3.81 18.09
N THR A 34 -6.28 4.84 17.36
CA THR A 34 -4.97 5.47 17.57
C THR A 34 -5.08 6.88 18.12
N GLU A 35 -4.30 7.15 19.16
CA GLU A 35 -4.17 8.47 19.77
C GLU A 35 -3.35 9.44 18.91
N ALA A 36 -3.73 10.70 18.96
CA ALA A 36 -3.00 11.79 18.33
C ALA A 36 -1.81 12.22 19.18
N LEU A 37 -0.66 12.38 18.55
CA LEU A 37 0.59 12.81 19.15
C LEU A 37 1.12 14.04 18.43
N ASN A 38 1.77 14.92 19.20
CA ASN A 38 2.52 16.03 18.61
C ASN A 38 3.79 15.49 17.96
N PHE A 39 4.02 15.89 16.71
CA PHE A 39 5.16 15.42 15.93
C PHE A 39 5.79 16.59 15.18
N THR A 40 7.12 16.63 15.17
CA THR A 40 7.87 17.62 14.42
C THR A 40 8.73 16.89 13.40
N ALA A 41 8.41 17.10 12.11
CA ALA A 41 9.20 16.55 11.02
C ALA A 41 10.41 17.46 10.74
N LYS A 42 11.59 16.85 10.69
CA LYS A 42 12.84 17.49 10.26
C LYS A 42 13.00 17.45 8.74
N LYS A 43 12.67 16.31 8.14
CA LYS A 43 12.77 16.08 6.69
C LYS A 43 11.54 15.32 6.18
N ILE A 44 11.15 15.61 4.94
CA ILE A 44 10.09 14.89 4.23
C ILE A 44 10.55 14.51 2.83
N GLU A 45 10.30 13.26 2.45
CA GLU A 45 10.55 12.73 1.12
C GLU A 45 9.30 12.02 0.60
N SER A 46 8.97 12.18 -0.67
CA SER A 46 7.87 11.41 -1.28
C SER A 46 8.27 9.94 -1.39
N ALA A 47 7.38 9.04 -0.99
CA ALA A 47 7.51 7.60 -1.16
C ALA A 47 6.71 7.09 -2.38
N ASP A 48 6.34 7.98 -3.31
CA ASP A 48 5.49 7.65 -4.47
C ASP A 48 6.15 6.63 -5.42
N TYR A 49 7.48 6.48 -5.41
CA TYR A 49 8.17 5.50 -6.27
C TYR A 49 7.75 4.05 -5.97
N TYR A 50 7.34 3.75 -4.72
CA TYR A 50 6.81 2.43 -4.37
C TYR A 50 5.56 2.09 -5.18
N LEU A 51 4.74 3.09 -5.55
CA LEU A 51 3.56 2.88 -6.39
C LEU A 51 3.93 2.25 -7.73
N LEU A 52 5.01 2.72 -8.37
CA LEU A 52 5.46 2.18 -9.65
C LEU A 52 5.92 0.72 -9.51
N VAL A 53 6.65 0.42 -8.44
CA VAL A 53 7.10 -0.95 -8.14
C VAL A 53 5.89 -1.86 -7.94
N PHE A 54 4.89 -1.44 -7.15
CA PHE A 54 3.68 -2.23 -6.91
C PHE A 54 2.85 -2.41 -8.19
N LEU A 55 2.68 -1.36 -9.00
CA LEU A 55 1.98 -1.46 -10.29
C LEU A 55 2.67 -2.46 -11.23
N ALA A 56 4.00 -2.44 -11.29
CA ALA A 56 4.77 -3.42 -12.05
C ALA A 56 4.59 -4.84 -11.49
N SER A 57 4.64 -5.01 -10.16
CA SER A 57 4.42 -6.30 -9.49
C SER A 57 3.02 -6.86 -9.77
N TYR A 58 1.97 -6.04 -9.74
CA TYR A 58 0.60 -6.49 -10.05
C TYR A 58 0.39 -6.81 -11.54
N SER A 59 1.12 -6.11 -12.42
CA SER A 59 1.03 -6.34 -13.87
C SER A 59 1.84 -7.55 -14.32
N SER A 60 2.87 -7.93 -13.56
CA SER A 60 3.82 -9.00 -13.91
C SER A 60 3.12 -10.33 -14.25
N PRO A 61 2.20 -10.89 -13.42
CA PRO A 61 1.53 -12.15 -13.74
C PRO A 61 0.76 -12.11 -15.06
N ILE A 62 0.19 -10.95 -15.42
CA ILE A 62 -0.55 -10.75 -16.67
C ILE A 62 0.41 -10.73 -17.86
N ILE A 63 1.50 -9.98 -17.75
CA ILE A 63 2.54 -9.89 -18.77
C ILE A 63 3.15 -11.27 -19.02
N MET A 64 3.48 -12.00 -17.94
CA MET A 64 4.02 -13.35 -18.01
C MET A 64 3.04 -14.32 -18.70
N LYS A 65 1.74 -14.18 -18.42
CA LYS A 65 0.71 -15.01 -19.06
C LYS A 65 0.57 -14.71 -20.56
N ILE A 66 0.63 -13.44 -20.96
CA ILE A 66 0.60 -13.02 -22.37
C ILE A 66 1.84 -13.51 -23.12
N ALA A 67 3.00 -13.49 -22.46
CA ALA A 67 4.26 -13.96 -23.01
C ALA A 67 4.42 -15.49 -22.96
N GLU A 68 3.37 -16.24 -22.62
CA GLU A 68 3.35 -17.71 -22.52
C GLU A 68 4.48 -18.29 -21.64
N ILE A 69 4.87 -17.55 -20.60
CA ILE A 69 5.92 -17.98 -19.68
C ILE A 69 5.45 -19.19 -18.87
N ASP A 70 6.39 -20.10 -18.61
CA ASP A 70 6.18 -21.32 -17.83
C ASP A 70 5.46 -21.06 -16.49
N PHE A 71 4.53 -21.96 -16.15
CA PHE A 71 3.72 -21.84 -14.94
C PHE A 71 4.56 -21.96 -13.66
N GLY A 72 5.62 -22.77 -13.67
CA GLY A 72 6.55 -22.90 -12.54
C GLY A 72 7.30 -21.59 -12.28
N LEU A 73 7.79 -20.94 -13.35
CA LEU A 73 8.42 -19.62 -13.24
C LEU A 73 7.43 -18.55 -12.74
N MET A 74 6.19 -18.55 -13.24
CA MET A 74 5.15 -17.65 -12.75
C MET A 74 4.90 -17.82 -11.24
N LEU A 75 4.79 -19.07 -10.78
CA LEU A 75 4.54 -19.38 -9.37
C LEU A 75 5.72 -18.97 -8.49
N LEU A 76 6.95 -19.19 -8.97
CA LEU A 76 8.17 -18.74 -8.29
C LEU A 76 8.21 -17.21 -8.16
N THR A 77 7.93 -16.47 -9.24
CA THR A 77 7.89 -15.00 -9.21
C THR A 77 6.84 -14.47 -8.23
N VAL A 78 5.62 -15.02 -8.27
CA VAL A 78 4.55 -14.65 -7.32
C VAL A 78 4.97 -14.98 -5.88
N GLY A 79 5.60 -16.14 -5.65
CA GLY A 79 6.10 -16.54 -4.34
C GLY A 79 7.15 -15.56 -3.79
N VAL A 80 8.11 -15.14 -4.62
CA VAL A 80 9.12 -14.15 -4.22
C VAL A 80 8.48 -12.81 -3.89
N ILE A 81 7.55 -12.31 -4.72
CA ILE A 81 6.82 -11.07 -4.44
C ILE A 81 6.09 -11.16 -3.08
N PHE A 82 5.46 -12.30 -2.80
CA PHE A 82 4.76 -12.52 -1.54
C PHE A 82 5.69 -12.52 -0.33
N VAL A 83 6.84 -13.20 -0.41
CA VAL A 83 7.86 -13.20 0.66
C VAL A 83 8.40 -11.80 0.90
N VAL A 84 8.72 -11.05 -0.17
CA VAL A 84 9.18 -9.66 -0.04
C VAL A 84 8.11 -8.80 0.62
N ALA A 85 6.85 -8.93 0.20
CA ALA A 85 5.73 -8.20 0.81
C ALA A 85 5.55 -8.56 2.30
N TRP A 86 5.79 -9.82 2.69
CA TRP A 86 5.70 -10.27 4.08
C TRP A 86 6.77 -9.67 4.99
N VAL A 87 7.98 -9.44 4.46
CA VAL A 87 9.12 -8.90 5.23
C VAL A 87 9.01 -7.38 5.39
N VAL A 88 8.30 -6.69 4.50
CA VAL A 88 8.13 -5.23 4.58
C VAL A 88 7.16 -4.89 5.71
N SER A 89 7.67 -4.21 6.75
CA SER A 89 6.90 -3.78 7.93
C SER A 89 6.01 -2.55 7.71
N ASN A 90 5.97 -2.01 6.49
CA ASN A 90 5.16 -0.86 6.13
C ASN A 90 3.92 -1.28 5.34
N ILE A 91 2.79 -0.60 5.56
CA ILE A 91 1.59 -0.75 4.74
C ILE A 91 2.01 -0.37 3.31
N PRO A 92 1.97 -1.31 2.36
CA PRO A 92 2.41 -1.03 1.01
C PRO A 92 1.51 0.04 0.39
N SER A 93 2.12 0.92 -0.40
CA SER A 93 1.41 1.96 -1.15
C SER A 93 0.47 1.31 -2.18
N HIS A 94 -0.75 0.98 -1.73
CA HIS A 94 -1.71 0.29 -2.58
C HIS A 94 -2.24 1.26 -3.65
N PRO A 95 -2.25 0.91 -4.95
CA PRO A 95 -2.67 1.81 -6.02
C PRO A 95 -4.07 2.38 -5.83
N VAL A 96 -4.98 1.57 -5.28
CA VAL A 96 -6.35 2.02 -4.98
C VAL A 96 -6.38 3.11 -3.89
N LEU A 97 -5.47 3.06 -2.91
CA LEU A 97 -5.35 4.12 -1.91
C LEU A 97 -4.83 5.41 -2.56
N TYR A 98 -3.86 5.30 -3.46
CA TYR A 98 -3.36 6.44 -4.22
C TYR A 98 -4.46 7.10 -5.07
N LEU A 99 -5.29 6.31 -5.75
CA LEU A 99 -6.46 6.79 -6.48
C LEU A 99 -7.46 7.48 -5.55
N ALA A 100 -7.58 7.01 -4.30
CA ALA A 100 -8.36 7.66 -3.24
C ALA A 100 -7.63 8.83 -2.56
N LYS A 101 -6.57 9.36 -3.19
CA LYS A 101 -5.76 10.51 -2.78
C LYS A 101 -4.94 10.31 -1.50
N PHE A 102 -4.72 9.07 -1.06
CA PHE A 102 -3.73 8.81 -0.02
C PHE A 102 -2.32 8.92 -0.60
N ARG A 103 -1.48 9.71 0.08
CA ARG A 103 -0.09 9.95 -0.23
C ARG A 103 0.77 9.35 0.87
N PHE A 104 1.90 8.78 0.48
CA PHE A 104 2.86 8.15 1.37
C PHE A 104 4.15 8.98 1.36
N TYR A 105 4.58 9.44 2.53
CA TYR A 105 5.79 10.21 2.70
C TYR A 105 6.72 9.52 3.68
N LYS A 106 8.02 9.58 3.43
CA LYS A 106 9.04 9.21 4.40
C LYS A 106 9.41 10.45 5.20
N LEU A 107 9.23 10.38 6.51
CA LEU A 107 9.55 11.44 7.46
C LEU A 107 10.76 11.08 8.28
N GLU A 108 11.63 12.05 8.50
CA GLU A 108 12.65 12.01 9.54
C GLU A 108 12.21 12.91 10.69
N SER A 109 12.08 12.33 11.88
CA SER A 109 11.86 13.03 13.15
C SER A 109 13.08 13.88 13.54
N GLU A 110 12.89 14.89 14.38
CA GLU A 110 14.02 15.58 15.04
C GLU A 110 14.91 14.62 15.84
N SER A 111 14.34 13.55 16.39
CA SER A 111 15.09 12.48 17.07
C SER A 111 15.88 11.56 16.13
N GLY A 112 15.81 11.77 14.82
CA GLY A 112 16.47 10.93 13.79
C GLY A 112 15.70 9.66 13.42
N MET A 113 14.57 9.40 14.08
CA MET A 113 13.70 8.26 13.76
C MET A 113 12.98 8.47 12.42
N VAL A 114 12.90 7.41 11.61
CA VAL A 114 12.27 7.45 10.29
C VAL A 114 10.91 6.79 10.33
N TYR A 115 9.89 7.49 9.84
CA TYR A 115 8.51 7.02 9.78
C TYR A 115 7.96 7.11 8.36
N THR A 116 6.97 6.28 8.06
CA THR A 116 6.13 6.43 6.87
C THR A 116 4.82 7.12 7.27
N LEU A 117 4.59 8.31 6.75
CA LEU A 117 3.37 9.09 6.94
C LEU A 117 2.36 8.78 5.84
N ILE A 118 1.13 8.47 6.24
CA ILE A 118 -0.03 8.35 5.37
C ILE A 118 -0.89 9.61 5.55
N THR A 119 -1.12 10.36 4.48
CA THR A 119 -1.94 11.57 4.52
C THR A 119 -2.77 11.73 3.25
N ARG A 120 -3.86 12.49 3.32
CA ARG A 120 -4.67 12.86 2.13
C ARG A 120 -4.25 14.19 1.51
N ARG A 121 -3.46 15.00 2.22
CA ARG A 121 -2.99 16.30 1.73
C ARG A 121 -1.60 16.20 1.09
N GLU A 122 -1.32 17.10 0.17
CA GLU A 122 0.02 17.27 -0.39
C GLU A 122 0.87 18.09 0.60
N ILE A 123 1.99 17.53 1.04
CA ILE A 123 2.88 18.20 2.00
C ILE A 123 4.05 18.81 1.26
N ARG A 124 4.17 20.14 1.37
CA ARG A 124 5.27 20.92 0.77
C ARG A 124 6.30 21.38 1.79
N ASN A 125 5.90 21.47 3.06
CA ASN A 125 6.76 21.92 4.14
C ASN A 125 6.64 20.94 5.33
N PRO A 126 7.74 20.35 5.81
CA PRO A 126 7.69 19.43 6.94
C PRO A 126 7.14 20.07 8.23
N LYS A 127 7.27 21.39 8.41
CA LYS A 127 6.74 22.12 9.57
C LYS A 127 5.20 22.15 9.65
N ASN A 128 4.49 21.79 8.58
CA ASN A 128 3.03 21.74 8.57
C ASN A 128 2.46 20.47 9.20
N ILE A 129 3.33 19.48 9.48
CA ILE A 129 2.97 18.26 10.19
C ILE A 129 3.18 18.56 11.67
N THR A 130 2.10 18.76 12.40
CA THR A 130 2.15 19.06 13.85
C THR A 130 1.51 17.96 14.68
N LEU A 131 0.50 17.28 14.13
CA LEU A 131 -0.35 16.35 14.85
C LEU A 131 -0.59 15.14 13.96
N VAL A 132 -0.19 13.97 14.44
CA VAL A 132 -0.23 12.70 13.72
C VAL A 132 -0.67 11.59 14.66
N LYS A 133 -1.24 10.53 14.10
CA LYS A 133 -1.62 9.32 14.82
C LYS A 133 -0.62 8.21 14.56
N GLN A 134 -0.07 7.63 15.61
CA GLN A 134 0.92 6.56 15.48
C GLN A 134 0.25 5.19 15.27
N ILE A 135 0.14 4.78 14.01
CA ILE A 135 -0.54 3.53 13.64
C ILE A 135 0.35 2.28 13.78
N SER A 136 1.68 2.46 13.77
CA SER A 136 2.66 1.42 14.11
C SER A 136 3.97 2.03 14.60
N ASN A 137 4.96 1.21 14.94
CA ASN A 137 6.29 1.68 15.35
C ASN A 137 7.01 2.48 14.26
N SER A 138 6.68 2.26 12.98
CA SER A 138 7.31 2.91 11.82
C SER A 138 6.33 3.68 10.94
N MET A 139 5.06 3.79 11.34
CA MET A 139 4.03 4.46 10.55
C MET A 139 3.18 5.44 11.34
N LEU A 140 2.90 6.55 10.67
CA LEU A 140 2.10 7.67 11.15
C LEU A 140 0.96 7.93 10.15
N MET A 141 -0.15 8.46 10.64
CA MET A 141 -1.29 8.84 9.82
C MET A 141 -1.81 10.22 10.24
N GLU A 142 -2.24 11.03 9.27
CA GLU A 142 -3.00 12.28 9.52
C GLU A 142 -4.52 12.07 9.39
#